data_AF-A0A7I5E517-F1
#
_entry.id   AF-A0A7I5E517-F1
#
_cell.length_a   1.000
_cell.length_b   1.000
_cell.length_c   1.000
_cell.angle_alpha   90.00
_cell.angle_beta   90.00
_cell.angle_gamma   90.00
#
_symmetry.space_group_name_H-M   'P 1'
#
loop_
_entity.id
_entity.type
_entity.pdbx_description
1 polymer ?
#
loop_
_entity_poly.entity_id
_entity_poly.type
_entity_poly.pdbx_seq_one_letter_code
_entity_poly.pdbx_strand_id
1 'polypeptide(L)'
;MEAIVEVIDISDLLDKRQIGAFIGKKGCNLKRIEQSNKVFMQLEQELDGSIVKVRITGMPYAVEAAKIDIYELLLILIRGSFCHTTKIPKRYVGPLIGRKGTKIENIRLVTGARINIGETDKNGFTTLQIFGKYRQIVAATNMIKERVDTVATSDSVYERPDRLEFHELLNEVIDDY
;
A
#
# COMPACT_ATOMS: atom_id res chain seq x y z
N MET A 1 29.43 -31.75 0.67
CA MET A 1 28.91 -30.41 1.07
C MET A 1 27.86 -30.64 2.13
N GLU A 2 27.94 -29.89 3.21
CA GLU A 2 26.98 -29.97 4.31
C GLU A 2 25.82 -29.00 4.09
N ALA A 3 24.70 -29.24 4.77
CA ALA A 3 23.58 -28.32 4.74
C ALA A 3 23.96 -27.03 5.50
N ILE A 4 23.51 -25.90 4.98
CA ILE A 4 23.69 -24.58 5.58
C ILE A 4 22.33 -24.03 6.00
N VAL A 5 22.38 -23.04 6.89
CA VAL A 5 21.21 -22.28 7.33
C VAL A 5 21.47 -20.82 7.03
N GLU A 6 20.55 -20.20 6.30
CA GLU A 6 20.56 -18.77 5.98
C GLU A 6 19.29 -18.11 6.53
N VAL A 7 19.39 -16.85 6.91
CA VAL A 7 18.25 -16.07 7.42
C VAL A 7 18.14 -14.78 6.63
N ILE A 8 16.97 -14.55 6.04
CA ILE A 8 16.63 -13.32 5.34
C ILE A 8 15.71 -12.49 6.22
N ASP A 9 16.09 -11.25 6.50
CA ASP A 9 15.20 -10.26 7.11
C ASP A 9 14.35 -9.59 6.03
N ILE A 10 13.03 -9.62 6.21
CA ILE A 10 12.05 -9.04 5.27
C ILE A 10 11.18 -7.96 5.92
N SER A 11 11.51 -7.54 7.14
CA SER A 11 10.69 -6.64 7.97
C SER A 11 10.40 -5.29 7.31
N ASP A 12 11.43 -4.72 6.68
CA ASP A 12 11.32 -3.42 6.03
C ASP A 12 10.88 -3.52 4.56
N LEU A 13 10.67 -4.74 4.07
CA LEU A 13 10.33 -4.99 2.66
C LEU A 13 8.82 -5.13 2.43
N LEU A 14 8.06 -5.55 3.44
CA LEU A 14 6.63 -5.85 3.30
C LEU A 14 5.78 -5.30 4.45
N ASP A 15 4.63 -4.72 4.10
CA ASP A 15 3.59 -4.44 5.09
C ASP A 15 2.83 -5.72 5.52
N LYS A 16 2.00 -5.62 6.58
CA LYS A 16 1.21 -6.77 7.10
C LYS A 16 0.35 -7.47 6.04
N ARG A 17 -0.13 -6.75 5.02
CA ARG A 17 -0.96 -7.33 3.95
C ARG A 17 -0.10 -8.05 2.93
N GLN A 18 1.05 -7.48 2.60
CA GLN A 18 2.04 -8.08 1.72
C GLN A 18 2.67 -9.33 2.35
N ILE A 19 2.86 -9.38 3.66
CA ILE A 19 3.28 -10.60 4.39
C ILE A 19 2.29 -11.74 4.18
N GLY A 20 0.98 -11.48 4.34
CA GLY A 20 -0.04 -12.49 4.08
C GLY A 20 -0.03 -13.01 2.63
N ALA A 21 0.23 -12.12 1.67
CA ALA A 21 0.37 -12.47 0.26
C ALA A 21 1.68 -13.23 -0.04
N PHE A 22 2.77 -12.91 0.66
CA PHE A 22 4.07 -13.60 0.59
C PHE A 22 3.95 -15.05 1.03
N ILE A 23 3.27 -15.32 2.13
CA ILE A 23 2.96 -16.69 2.60
C ILE A 23 2.02 -17.41 1.62
N GLY A 24 1.02 -16.68 1.13
CA GLY A 24 -0.03 -17.22 0.28
C GLY A 24 -1.08 -18.01 1.04
N LYS A 25 -2.23 -18.26 0.40
CA LYS A 25 -3.34 -19.02 1.00
C LYS A 25 -2.84 -20.42 1.42
N LYS A 26 -3.06 -20.80 2.69
CA LYS A 26 -2.58 -22.07 3.29
C LYS A 26 -1.05 -22.28 3.18
N GLY A 27 -0.27 -21.21 3.04
CA GLY A 27 1.19 -21.27 2.89
C GLY A 27 1.65 -21.72 1.50
N CYS A 28 0.80 -21.63 0.47
CA CYS A 28 1.10 -22.18 -0.84
C CYS A 28 2.36 -21.62 -1.49
N ASN A 29 2.67 -20.35 -1.29
CA ASN A 29 3.82 -19.72 -1.93
C ASN A 29 5.13 -20.24 -1.34
N LEU A 30 5.22 -20.25 0.00
CA LEU A 30 6.41 -20.78 0.68
C LEU A 30 6.58 -22.27 0.47
N LYS A 31 5.50 -23.05 0.54
CA LYS A 31 5.53 -24.50 0.23
C LYS A 31 6.02 -24.77 -1.19
N ARG A 32 5.63 -23.95 -2.16
CA ARG A 32 6.09 -24.07 -3.54
C ARG A 32 7.59 -23.80 -3.67
N ILE A 33 8.10 -22.75 -3.01
CA ILE A 33 9.54 -22.42 -3.00
C ILE A 33 10.32 -23.55 -2.31
N GLU A 34 9.81 -24.04 -1.17
CA GLU A 34 10.39 -25.15 -0.41
C GLU A 34 10.51 -26.43 -1.26
N GLN A 35 9.41 -26.83 -1.90
CA GLN A 35 9.34 -28.03 -2.73
C GLN A 35 10.21 -27.93 -3.99
N SER A 36 10.21 -26.77 -4.66
CA SER A 36 10.95 -26.58 -5.91
C SER A 36 12.47 -26.61 -5.68
N ASN A 37 12.91 -26.04 -4.55
CA ASN A 37 14.33 -25.94 -4.23
C ASN A 37 14.83 -27.07 -3.31
N LYS A 38 13.95 -27.93 -2.80
CA LYS A 38 14.28 -29.01 -1.84
C LYS A 38 14.98 -28.47 -0.58
N VAL A 39 14.50 -27.33 -0.10
CA VAL A 39 14.95 -26.71 1.15
C VAL A 39 13.90 -26.95 2.24
N PHE A 40 14.17 -26.53 3.47
CA PHE A 40 13.18 -26.38 4.51
C PHE A 40 13.09 -24.89 4.87
N MET A 41 11.87 -24.34 4.94
CA MET A 41 11.66 -22.93 5.24
C MET A 41 10.86 -22.75 6.53
N GLN A 42 11.34 -21.84 7.40
CA GLN A 42 10.66 -21.48 8.63
C GLN A 42 10.52 -19.97 8.73
N LEU A 43 9.32 -19.51 9.09
CA LEU A 43 9.05 -18.10 9.37
C LEU A 43 9.23 -17.84 10.86
N GLU A 44 9.98 -16.80 11.18
CA GLU A 44 10.12 -16.30 12.54
C GLU A 44 9.22 -15.08 12.72
N GLN A 45 8.36 -15.15 13.73
CA GLN A 45 7.39 -14.11 14.08
C GLN A 45 7.88 -13.37 15.31
N GLU A 46 7.76 -12.05 15.28
CA GLU A 46 7.89 -11.22 16.46
C GLU A 46 6.64 -11.33 17.36
N LEU A 47 6.77 -10.82 18.58
CA LEU A 47 5.72 -10.86 19.61
C LEU A 47 4.41 -10.19 19.19
N ASP A 48 4.46 -9.24 18.26
CA ASP A 48 3.30 -8.52 17.73
C ASP A 48 2.58 -9.27 16.59
N GLY A 49 3.04 -10.49 16.27
CA GLY A 49 2.53 -11.32 15.18
C GLY A 49 3.01 -10.91 13.79
N SER A 50 3.95 -9.96 13.69
CA SER A 50 4.58 -9.61 12.42
C SER A 50 5.66 -10.65 12.08
N ILE A 51 5.61 -11.19 10.86
CA ILE A 51 6.67 -12.07 10.35
C ILE A 51 7.81 -11.19 9.88
N VAL A 52 9.01 -11.49 10.37
CA VAL A 52 10.16 -10.61 10.24
C VAL A 52 11.29 -11.33 9.50
N LYS A 53 11.45 -12.64 9.72
CA LYS A 53 12.59 -13.38 9.16
C LYS A 53 12.17 -14.70 8.52
N VAL A 54 12.85 -15.04 7.43
CA VAL A 54 12.73 -16.32 6.74
C VAL A 54 14.02 -17.08 6.94
N ARG A 55 13.94 -18.18 7.69
CA ARG A 55 15.04 -19.13 7.88
C ARG A 55 14.95 -20.21 6.79
N ILE A 56 16.06 -20.47 6.11
CA ILE A 56 16.16 -21.43 5.02
C ILE A 56 17.26 -22.43 5.36
N THR A 57 16.94 -23.71 5.33
CA THR A 57 17.89 -24.79 5.60
C THR A 57 17.98 -25.71 4.39
N GLY A 58 19.19 -26.01 3.91
CA GLY A 58 19.38 -26.91 2.78
C GLY A 58 20.81 -26.94 2.25
N MET A 59 21.02 -27.60 1.11
CA MET A 59 22.32 -27.58 0.43
C MET A 59 22.64 -26.16 -0.05
N PRO A 60 23.92 -25.72 -0.08
CA PRO A 60 24.27 -24.34 -0.42
C PRO A 60 23.65 -23.83 -1.72
N TYR A 61 23.72 -24.62 -2.80
CA TYR A 61 23.13 -24.26 -4.10
C TYR A 61 21.60 -24.14 -4.04
N ALA A 62 20.93 -24.98 -3.24
CA ALA A 62 19.49 -25.00 -3.07
C ALA A 62 19.00 -23.80 -2.25
N VAL A 63 19.78 -23.42 -1.23
CA VAL A 63 19.51 -22.22 -0.41
C VAL A 63 19.65 -20.95 -1.25
N GLU A 64 20.69 -20.85 -2.08
CA GLU A 64 20.85 -19.70 -3.00
C GLU A 64 19.74 -19.63 -4.05
N ALA A 65 19.32 -20.76 -4.63
CA ALA A 65 18.17 -20.79 -5.53
C ALA A 65 16.86 -20.36 -4.83
N ALA A 66 16.62 -20.85 -3.61
CA ALA A 66 15.46 -20.44 -2.82
C ALA A 66 15.49 -18.94 -2.45
N LYS A 67 16.67 -18.36 -2.18
CA LYS A 67 16.83 -16.92 -1.93
C LYS A 67 16.39 -16.11 -3.15
N ILE A 68 16.76 -16.52 -4.36
CA ILE A 68 16.34 -15.86 -5.60
C ILE A 68 14.81 -15.90 -5.74
N ASP A 69 14.18 -17.07 -5.59
CA ASP A 69 12.72 -17.22 -5.67
C ASP A 69 11.98 -16.35 -4.64
N ILE A 70 12.54 -16.22 -3.44
CA ILE A 70 12.02 -15.32 -2.40
C ILE A 70 12.09 -13.88 -2.86
N TYR A 71 13.26 -13.41 -3.31
CA TYR A 71 13.43 -12.02 -3.78
C TYR A 71 12.55 -11.71 -4.98
N GLU A 72 12.37 -12.64 -5.92
CA GLU A 72 11.44 -12.47 -7.03
C GLU A 72 10.00 -12.30 -6.54
N LEU A 73 9.55 -13.15 -5.60
CA LEU A 73 8.22 -13.03 -5.02
C LEU A 73 8.05 -11.71 -4.26
N LEU A 74 9.05 -11.29 -3.47
CA LEU A 74 9.05 -10.00 -2.78
C LEU A 74 8.90 -8.85 -3.78
N LEU A 75 9.68 -8.83 -4.85
CA LEU A 75 9.60 -7.82 -5.89
C LEU A 75 8.24 -7.78 -6.59
N ILE A 76 7.63 -8.93 -6.85
CA ILE A 76 6.27 -9.02 -7.41
C ILE A 76 5.25 -8.39 -6.44
N LEU A 77 5.37 -8.64 -5.14
CA LEU A 77 4.44 -8.13 -4.13
C LEU A 77 4.60 -6.63 -3.89
N ILE A 78 5.84 -6.16 -3.84
CA ILE A 78 6.16 -4.74 -3.71
C ILE A 78 5.62 -3.97 -4.92
N ARG A 79 5.82 -4.49 -6.14
CA ARG A 79 5.34 -3.83 -7.38
C ARG A 79 3.85 -4.04 -7.65
N GLY A 80 3.27 -5.11 -7.13
CA GLY A 80 1.94 -5.59 -7.49
C GLY A 80 0.80 -4.86 -6.79
N SER A 81 1.02 -4.36 -5.58
CA SER A 81 -0.03 -3.68 -4.81
C SER A 81 0.57 -2.74 -3.76
N PHE A 82 0.33 -1.45 -3.94
CA PHE A 82 0.68 -0.41 -3.01
C PHE A 82 -0.54 0.04 -2.20
N CYS A 83 -0.31 0.78 -1.13
CA CYS A 83 -1.34 1.49 -0.40
C CYS A 83 -0.90 2.93 -0.19
N HIS A 84 -1.68 3.87 -0.71
CA HIS A 84 -1.54 5.27 -0.39
C HIS A 84 -2.62 5.65 0.61
N THR A 85 -2.22 6.24 1.74
CA THR A 85 -3.13 6.76 2.76
C THR A 85 -3.05 8.28 2.76
N THR A 86 -4.20 8.94 2.67
CA THR A 86 -4.31 10.40 2.75
C THR A 86 -5.49 10.79 3.62
N LYS A 87 -5.52 12.03 4.09
CA LYS A 87 -6.61 12.57 4.91
C LYS A 87 -7.33 13.68 4.16
N ILE A 88 -8.66 13.67 4.18
CA ILE A 88 -9.48 14.74 3.64
C ILE A 88 -10.40 15.33 4.72
N PRO A 89 -10.65 16.65 4.73
CA PRO A 89 -11.64 17.23 5.63
C PRO A 89 -13.04 16.61 5.42
N LYS A 90 -13.78 16.39 6.52
CA LYS A 90 -15.11 15.77 6.54
C LYS A 90 -16.08 16.39 5.51
N ARG A 91 -16.00 17.71 5.32
CA ARG A 91 -16.83 18.46 4.35
C ARG A 91 -16.72 17.96 2.91
N TYR A 92 -15.60 17.35 2.52
CA TYR A 92 -15.39 16.84 1.15
C TYR A 92 -15.80 15.37 0.98
N VAL A 93 -16.04 14.62 2.06
CA VAL A 93 -16.38 13.19 2.00
C VAL A 93 -17.70 12.95 1.27
N GLY A 94 -18.75 13.71 1.62
CA GLY A 94 -20.06 13.60 0.96
C GLY A 94 -19.99 13.90 -0.55
N PRO A 95 -19.43 15.05 -0.95
CA PRO A 95 -19.21 15.38 -2.36
C PRO A 95 -18.35 14.38 -3.13
N LEU A 96 -17.33 13.79 -2.49
CA LEU A 96 -16.48 12.75 -3.07
C LEU A 96 -17.24 11.44 -3.31
N ILE A 97 -18.04 10.99 -2.34
CA ILE A 97 -18.86 9.78 -2.44
C ILE A 97 -19.95 9.96 -3.50
N GLY A 98 -20.61 11.11 -3.51
CA GLY A 98 -21.74 11.41 -4.40
C GLY A 98 -23.04 10.70 -4.01
N ARG A 99 -24.14 11.05 -4.67
CA ARG A 99 -25.46 10.44 -4.40
C ARG A 99 -25.39 8.93 -4.63
N LYS A 100 -25.84 8.14 -3.66
CA LYS A 100 -25.79 6.66 -3.68
C LYS A 100 -24.37 6.08 -3.95
N GLY A 101 -23.30 6.82 -3.66
CA GLY A 101 -21.93 6.35 -3.90
C GLY A 101 -21.47 6.38 -5.36
N THR A 102 -22.25 6.97 -6.25
CA THR A 102 -21.98 6.95 -7.70
C THR A 102 -20.64 7.55 -8.10
N LYS A 103 -20.20 8.64 -7.45
CA LYS A 103 -18.95 9.32 -7.80
C LYS A 103 -17.73 8.51 -7.38
N ILE A 104 -17.69 8.01 -6.14
CA ILE A 104 -16.58 7.18 -5.68
C ILE A 104 -16.52 5.87 -6.45
N GLU A 105 -17.66 5.29 -6.80
CA GLU A 105 -17.71 4.06 -7.60
C GLU A 105 -17.18 4.29 -9.01
N ASN A 106 -17.47 5.43 -9.63
CA ASN A 106 -16.87 5.81 -10.90
C ASN A 106 -15.33 5.91 -10.81
N ILE A 107 -14.78 6.48 -9.74
CA ILE A 107 -13.31 6.54 -9.55
C ILE A 107 -12.75 5.12 -9.45
N ARG A 108 -13.36 4.24 -8.65
CA ARG A 108 -12.92 2.84 -8.51
C ARG A 108 -12.94 2.11 -9.85
N LEU A 109 -14.02 2.27 -10.64
CA LEU A 109 -14.17 1.66 -11.96
C LEU A 109 -13.12 2.16 -12.97
N VAL A 110 -12.95 3.47 -13.09
CA VAL A 110 -12.05 4.09 -14.09
C VAL A 110 -10.59 3.79 -13.77
N THR A 111 -10.22 3.85 -12.49
CA THR A 111 -8.82 3.70 -12.06
C THR A 111 -8.43 2.25 -11.82
N GLY A 112 -9.42 1.38 -11.58
CA GLY A 112 -9.20 0.02 -11.07
C GLY A 112 -8.62 -0.03 -9.66
N ALA A 113 -8.54 1.11 -8.96
CA ALA A 113 -8.08 1.16 -7.58
C ALA A 113 -9.20 0.79 -6.61
N ARG A 114 -8.85 0.07 -5.54
CA ARG A 114 -9.76 -0.13 -4.40
C ARG A 114 -9.59 1.06 -3.46
N ILE A 115 -10.70 1.72 -3.13
CA ILE A 115 -10.69 2.91 -2.25
C ILE A 115 -11.55 2.64 -1.02
N ASN A 116 -10.91 2.64 0.15
CA ASN A 116 -11.58 2.56 1.46
C ASN A 116 -11.66 3.96 2.06
N ILE A 117 -12.84 4.30 2.58
CA ILE A 117 -13.09 5.55 3.30
C ILE A 117 -13.29 5.17 4.76
N GLY A 118 -12.40 5.64 5.63
CA GLY A 118 -12.45 5.39 7.06
C GLY A 118 -13.44 6.31 7.79
N GLU A 119 -13.38 6.28 9.11
CA GLU A 119 -14.14 7.20 9.95
C GLU A 119 -13.49 8.59 10.00
N THR A 120 -14.28 9.58 10.41
CA THR A 120 -13.74 10.93 10.67
C THR A 120 -13.14 10.96 12.06
N ASP A 121 -11.89 11.41 12.17
CA ASP A 121 -11.23 11.64 13.45
C ASP A 121 -11.82 12.86 14.18
N LYS A 122 -11.40 13.04 15.44
CA LYS A 122 -11.84 14.16 16.30
C LYS A 122 -11.47 15.53 15.73
N ASN A 123 -10.49 15.58 14.84
CA ASN A 123 -9.98 16.80 14.21
C ASN A 123 -10.75 17.13 12.92
N GLY A 124 -11.78 16.35 12.57
CA GLY A 124 -12.61 16.59 11.40
C GLY A 124 -12.00 16.09 10.09
N PHE A 125 -11.01 15.19 10.14
CA PHE A 125 -10.41 14.57 8.96
C PHE A 125 -10.82 13.12 8.82
N THR A 126 -11.11 12.71 7.59
CA THR A 126 -11.43 11.34 7.22
C THR A 126 -10.27 10.72 6.48
N THR A 127 -9.84 9.55 6.93
CA THR A 127 -8.75 8.81 6.29
C THR A 127 -9.26 8.10 5.04
N LEU A 128 -8.57 8.29 3.92
CA LEU A 128 -8.75 7.55 2.67
C LEU A 128 -7.58 6.61 2.46
N GLN A 129 -7.87 5.35 2.14
CA GLN A 129 -6.85 4.36 1.77
C GLN A 129 -7.11 3.89 0.34
N ILE A 130 -6.13 4.10 -0.54
CA ILE A 130 -6.18 3.78 -1.95
C ILE A 130 -5.21 2.64 -2.22
N PHE A 131 -5.74 1.53 -2.73
CA PHE A 131 -4.99 0.30 -2.98
C PHE A 131 -4.97 0.00 -4.47
N GLY A 132 -3.82 -0.45 -4.97
CA GLY A 132 -3.66 -0.89 -6.35
C GLY A 132 -2.22 -0.78 -6.82
N LYS A 133 -2.01 -1.00 -8.12
CA LYS A 133 -0.73 -0.71 -8.77
C LYS A 133 -0.46 0.80 -8.74
N TYR A 134 0.80 1.19 -8.85
CA TYR A 134 1.23 2.58 -8.84
C TYR A 134 0.37 3.49 -9.75
N ARG A 135 0.17 3.10 -11.01
CA ARG A 135 -0.66 3.86 -11.97
C ARG A 135 -2.11 4.02 -11.53
N GLN A 136 -2.69 3.00 -10.91
CA GLN A 136 -4.07 3.01 -10.42
C GLN A 136 -4.22 3.97 -9.23
N ILE A 137 -3.25 3.94 -8.31
CA ILE A 137 -3.21 4.84 -7.17
C ILE A 137 -3.07 6.30 -7.63
N VAL A 138 -2.09 6.59 -8.50
CA VAL A 138 -1.88 7.95 -9.00
C VAL A 138 -3.11 8.48 -9.71
N ALA A 139 -3.73 7.67 -10.60
CA ALA A 139 -4.95 8.04 -11.28
C ALA A 139 -6.11 8.31 -10.30
N ALA A 140 -6.30 7.45 -9.29
CA ALA A 140 -7.31 7.65 -8.26
C ALA A 140 -7.05 8.90 -7.42
N THR A 141 -5.81 9.13 -6.99
CA THR A 141 -5.43 10.32 -6.23
C THR A 141 -5.72 11.59 -7.02
N ASN A 142 -5.38 11.63 -8.31
CA ASN A 142 -5.65 12.79 -9.16
C ASN A 142 -7.16 13.02 -9.34
N MET A 143 -7.93 11.97 -9.64
CA MET A 143 -9.39 12.07 -9.77
C MET A 143 -10.10 12.48 -8.48
N ILE A 144 -9.53 12.13 -7.31
CA ILE A 144 -10.01 12.56 -6.00
C ILE A 144 -9.68 14.04 -5.79
N LYS A 145 -8.43 14.45 -6.03
CA LYS A 145 -7.98 15.85 -5.93
C LYS A 145 -8.84 16.78 -6.77
N GLU A 146 -8.99 16.49 -8.07
CA GLU A 146 -9.84 17.28 -8.97
C GLU A 146 -11.26 17.46 -8.45
N ARG A 147 -11.84 16.41 -7.85
CA ARG A 147 -13.19 16.47 -7.27
C ARG A 147 -13.25 17.28 -5.98
N VAL A 148 -12.21 17.23 -5.16
CA VAL A 148 -12.08 18.07 -3.96
C VAL A 148 -11.89 19.53 -4.36
N ASP A 149 -11.06 19.80 -5.38
CA ASP A 149 -10.74 21.13 -5.88
C ASP A 149 -11.92 21.77 -6.62
N THR A 150 -12.71 20.99 -7.36
CA THR A 150 -13.96 21.48 -7.97
C THR A 150 -14.94 21.95 -6.89
N VAL A 151 -14.99 21.27 -5.74
CA VAL A 151 -15.82 21.68 -4.60
C VAL A 151 -15.22 22.90 -3.91
N ALA A 152 -13.89 23.01 -3.86
CA ALA A 152 -13.20 24.17 -3.32
C ALA A 152 -13.34 25.43 -4.20
N THR A 153 -13.44 25.27 -5.52
CA THR A 153 -13.59 26.37 -6.49
C THR A 153 -15.04 26.73 -6.81
N SER A 154 -16.00 25.79 -6.63
CA SER A 154 -17.44 26.12 -6.66
C SER A 154 -17.87 27.04 -5.51
N ASP A 155 -17.05 27.11 -4.46
CA ASP A 155 -17.01 28.21 -3.51
C ASP A 155 -16.09 29.30 -4.10
N SER A 156 -16.61 30.23 -4.90
CA SER A 156 -15.89 31.46 -5.24
C SER A 156 -15.73 32.34 -3.98
N VAL A 157 -14.86 31.93 -3.06
CA VAL A 157 -14.53 32.64 -1.81
C VAL A 157 -13.12 33.20 -1.96
N TYR A 158 -12.97 34.16 -2.87
CA TYR A 158 -11.72 34.89 -3.14
C TYR A 158 -11.26 35.83 -2.01
N GLU A 159 -11.72 35.66 -0.77
CA GLU A 159 -11.52 36.68 0.29
C GLU A 159 -11.22 36.10 1.68
N ARG A 160 -10.38 35.06 1.81
CA ARG A 160 -9.83 34.71 3.14
C ARG A 160 -8.32 34.47 3.17
N PRO A 161 -7.58 35.27 3.97
CA PRO A 161 -6.11 35.23 4.03
C PRO A 161 -5.55 33.93 4.64
N ASP A 162 -6.34 33.19 5.43
CA ASP A 162 -5.95 31.93 6.07
C ASP A 162 -5.76 30.74 5.08
N ARG A 163 -6.24 30.88 3.84
CA ARG A 163 -6.09 29.86 2.79
C ARG A 163 -4.89 30.07 1.89
N LEU A 164 -4.28 31.25 1.93
CA LEU A 164 -3.02 31.52 1.22
C LEU A 164 -1.89 30.69 1.85
N GLU A 165 -1.82 30.68 3.19
CA GLU A 165 -0.82 29.90 3.94
C GLU A 165 -0.90 28.39 3.64
N PHE A 166 -2.12 27.81 3.58
CA PHE A 166 -2.28 26.38 3.25
C PHE A 166 -1.91 26.05 1.80
N HIS A 167 -2.10 26.99 0.87
CA HIS A 167 -1.74 26.82 -0.54
C HIS A 167 -0.24 27.00 -0.75
N GLU A 168 0.38 27.97 -0.08
CA GLU A 168 1.83 28.20 -0.07
C GLU A 168 2.56 27.00 0.55
N LEU A 169 2.09 26.49 1.70
CA LEU A 169 2.64 25.28 2.33
C LEU A 169 2.52 24.02 1.45
N LEU A 170 1.48 23.93 0.62
CA LEU A 170 1.33 22.79 -0.31
C LEU A 170 2.25 22.91 -1.53
N ASN A 171 2.56 24.12 -1.97
CA ASN A 171 3.45 24.36 -3.11
C ASN A 171 4.94 24.29 -2.70
N GLU A 172 5.31 24.78 -1.51
CA GLU A 172 6.68 24.62 -0.98
C GLU A 172 7.08 23.15 -0.81
N VAL A 173 6.15 22.28 -0.42
CA VAL A 173 6.38 20.83 -0.30
C VAL A 173 6.57 20.16 -1.67
N ILE A 174 6.20 20.83 -2.76
CA ILE A 174 6.28 20.30 -4.13
C ILE A 174 7.56 20.79 -4.84
N ASP A 175 8.08 21.97 -4.52
CA ASP A 175 9.26 22.55 -5.19
C ASP A 175 10.62 22.07 -4.63
N ASP A 176 10.63 21.33 -3.52
CA ASP A 176 11.84 20.72 -2.93
C ASP A 176 12.18 19.31 -3.48
N TYR A 177 11.57 18.89 -4.60
CA TYR A 177 11.89 17.63 -5.31
C TYR A 177 11.95 17.74 -6.83
#